data_AF-A0A9D6R8B5-F1
#
_entry.id   AF-A0A9D6R8B5-F1
#
_cell.length_a   1.000
_cell.length_b   1.000
_cell.length_c   1.000
_cell.angle_alpha   90.00
_cell.angle_beta   90.00
_cell.angle_gamma   90.00
#
_symmetry.space_group_name_H-M   'P 1'
#
loop_
_entity.id
_entity.type
_entity.pdbx_description
1 polymer ?
#
loop_
_entity_poly.entity_id
_entity_poly.type
_entity_poly.pdbx_seq_one_letter_code
_entity_poly.pdbx_strand_id
1 'polypeptide(L)'
;MRVLVTRDSARAIKDCLQAALAADASELMLDFSGIEAITPSFVDELMVVLGEIATPERRNVRVFFVNPPTRLSGKFLAIGRRHGLHLSESGPNAWVLAADSDASNASRA
;
A
#
# COMPACT_ATOMS: atom_id res chain seq x y z
N MET A 1 -9.39 -20.21 10.73
CA MET A 1 -9.80 -19.75 9.38
C MET A 1 -8.63 -18.97 8.80
N ARG A 2 -8.20 -19.28 7.57
CA ARG A 2 -7.10 -18.56 6.93
C ARG A 2 -7.68 -17.65 5.86
N VAL A 3 -7.28 -16.37 5.86
CA VAL A 3 -7.86 -15.33 5.00
C VAL A 3 -6.84 -14.95 3.93
N LEU A 4 -7.24 -15.06 2.67
CA LEU A 4 -6.49 -14.60 1.51
C LEU A 4 -7.05 -13.25 1.08
N VAL A 5 -6.20 -12.22 0.99
CA VAL A 5 -6.64 -10.92 0.45
C VAL A 5 -6.49 -10.89 -1.07
N THR A 6 -7.57 -10.51 -1.74
CA THR A 6 -7.71 -10.54 -3.20
C THR A 6 -8.07 -9.16 -3.75
N ARG A 7 -8.24 -9.04 -5.06
CA ARG A 7 -8.79 -7.83 -5.70
C ARG A 7 -10.05 -7.33 -4.99
N ASP A 8 -10.99 -8.22 -4.71
CA ASP A 8 -12.27 -7.85 -4.08
C ASP A 8 -12.06 -7.30 -2.66
N SER A 9 -11.09 -7.83 -1.93
CA SER A 9 -10.73 -7.34 -0.59
C SER A 9 -10.17 -5.91 -0.64
N ALA A 10 -9.33 -5.59 -1.63
CA ALA A 10 -8.80 -4.23 -1.80
C ALA A 10 -9.92 -3.24 -2.16
N ARG A 11 -10.87 -3.67 -3.00
CA ARG A 11 -12.02 -2.84 -3.38
C ARG A 11 -12.98 -2.62 -2.20
N ALA A 12 -13.18 -3.64 -1.36
CA ALA A 12 -14.08 -3.58 -0.21
C ALA A 12 -13.64 -2.56 0.86
N ILE A 13 -12.33 -2.25 0.95
CA ILE A 13 -11.82 -1.27 1.93
C ILE A 13 -11.79 0.17 1.40
N LYS A 14 -12.25 0.42 0.16
CA LYS A 14 -12.20 1.75 -0.48
C LYS A 14 -12.81 2.85 0.41
N ASP A 15 -14.00 2.63 0.94
CA ASP A 15 -14.70 3.64 1.73
C ASP A 15 -13.95 3.95 3.04
N CYS A 16 -13.31 2.94 3.64
CA CYS A 16 -12.45 3.13 4.81
C CYS A 16 -11.21 3.96 4.48
N LEU A 17 -10.55 3.68 3.35
CA LEU A 17 -9.40 4.47 2.89
C LEU A 17 -9.80 5.91 2.60
N GLN A 18 -10.94 6.10 1.94
CA GLN A 18 -11.46 7.43 1.61
C GLN A 18 -11.78 8.24 2.88
N ALA A 19 -12.40 7.61 3.88
CA ALA A 19 -12.68 8.26 5.16
C ALA A 19 -11.39 8.64 5.92
N ALA A 20 -10.40 7.74 5.93
CA ALA A 20 -9.10 8.02 6.57
C ALA A 20 -8.37 9.19 5.89
N LEU A 21 -8.36 9.21 4.56
CA LEU A 21 -7.80 10.33 3.81
C LEU A 21 -8.58 11.62 4.03
N ALA A 22 -9.92 11.56 4.10
CA ALA A 22 -10.76 12.72 4.39
C ALA A 22 -10.45 13.37 5.75
N ALA A 23 -9.96 12.59 6.71
CA ALA A 23 -9.46 13.08 8.00
C ALA A 23 -8.01 13.60 7.96
N ASP A 24 -7.50 13.91 6.76
CA ASP A 24 -6.15 14.41 6.49
C ASP A 24 -5.03 13.50 7.01
N ALA A 25 -5.26 12.18 6.98
CA ALA A 25 -4.20 11.21 7.21
C ALA A 25 -3.12 11.30 6.11
N SER A 26 -1.89 11.61 6.51
CA SER A 26 -0.70 11.55 5.64
C SER A 26 -0.10 10.14 5.57
N GLU A 27 -0.51 9.26 6.48
CA GLU A 27 -0.08 7.87 6.56
C GLU A 27 -1.28 6.94 6.77
N LEU A 28 -1.30 5.84 6.02
CA LEU A 28 -2.29 4.79 6.15
C LEU A 28 -1.58 3.49 6.55
N MET A 29 -2.04 2.85 7.62
CA MET A 29 -1.49 1.58 8.08
C MET A 29 -2.47 0.45 7.80
N LEU A 30 -2.03 -0.53 7.01
CA LEU A 30 -2.77 -1.75 6.73
C LEU A 30 -2.08 -2.89 7.48
N ASP A 31 -2.73 -3.39 8.54
CA ASP A 31 -2.22 -4.51 9.34
C ASP A 31 -2.71 -5.84 8.76
N PHE A 32 -1.76 -6.69 8.38
CA PHE A 32 -2.00 -8.02 7.81
C PHE A 32 -1.80 -9.15 8.83
N SER A 33 -1.76 -8.83 10.13
CA SER A 33 -1.78 -9.82 11.20
C SER A 33 -2.95 -10.80 11.04
N GLY A 34 -2.64 -12.09 10.96
CA GLY A 34 -3.63 -13.16 10.76
C GLY A 34 -4.09 -13.38 9.32
N ILE A 35 -3.56 -12.62 8.35
CA ILE A 35 -3.74 -12.87 6.91
C ILE A 35 -2.76 -13.94 6.46
N GLU A 36 -3.22 -14.88 5.63
CA GLU A 36 -2.40 -15.99 5.14
C GLU A 36 -1.51 -15.56 3.98
N ALA A 37 -2.04 -14.78 3.05
CA ALA A 37 -1.28 -14.30 1.91
C ALA A 37 -1.86 -13.01 1.33
N ILE A 38 -0.97 -12.20 0.77
CA ILE A 38 -1.30 -11.03 -0.02
C ILE A 38 -1.10 -11.39 -1.49
N THR A 39 -2.17 -11.33 -2.27
CA THR A 39 -2.07 -11.60 -3.71
C THR A 39 -1.51 -10.39 -4.46
N PRO A 40 -0.80 -10.59 -5.57
CA PRO A 40 -0.42 -9.49 -6.46
C PRO A 40 -1.63 -8.68 -6.97
N SER A 41 -2.78 -9.34 -7.17
CA SER A 41 -4.01 -8.66 -7.59
C SER A 41 -4.60 -7.77 -6.49
N PHE A 42 -4.45 -8.12 -5.21
CA PHE A 42 -4.78 -7.21 -4.11
C PHE A 42 -3.94 -5.94 -4.17
N VAL A 43 -2.62 -6.07 -4.33
CA VAL A 43 -1.72 -4.89 -4.37
C VAL A 43 -2.02 -4.02 -5.59
N ASP A 44 -2.21 -4.62 -6.77
CA ASP A 44 -2.55 -3.89 -8.00
C ASP A 44 -3.87 -3.13 -7.85
N GLU A 45 -4.90 -3.79 -7.30
CA GLU A 45 -6.20 -3.15 -7.08
C GLU A 45 -6.14 -2.05 -6.02
N LEU A 46 -5.37 -2.24 -4.94
CA LEU A 46 -5.20 -1.21 -3.92
C LEU A 46 -4.59 0.06 -4.52
N MET A 47 -3.64 -0.05 -5.45
CA MET A 47 -3.10 1.11 -6.16
C MET A 47 -4.16 1.83 -6.99
N VAL A 48 -5.02 1.06 -7.69
CA VAL A 48 -6.15 1.63 -8.45
C VAL A 48 -7.10 2.38 -7.52
N VAL A 49 -7.48 1.76 -6.39
CA VAL A 49 -8.37 2.38 -5.39
C VAL A 49 -7.76 3.66 -4.84
N LEU A 50 -6.48 3.66 -4.47
CA LEU A 50 -5.77 4.84 -3.98
C LEU A 50 -5.73 5.95 -5.05
N GLY A 51 -5.49 5.61 -6.32
CA GLY A 51 -5.52 6.55 -7.43
C GLY A 51 -6.90 7.17 -7.70
N GLU A 52 -7.98 6.43 -7.44
CA GLU A 52 -9.35 6.93 -7.57
C GLU A 52 -9.75 7.93 -6.47
N ILE A 53 -9.21 7.77 -5.26
CA ILE A 53 -9.57 8.58 -4.08
C ILE A 53 -8.55 9.67 -3.74
N ALA A 54 -7.35 9.61 -4.32
CA ALA A 54 -6.32 10.62 -4.10
C ALA A 54 -6.67 11.93 -4.83
N THR A 55 -6.67 13.03 -4.09
CA THR A 55 -6.68 14.39 -4.66
C THR A 55 -5.25 14.86 -4.93
N PRO A 56 -5.04 15.89 -5.77
CA PRO A 56 -3.70 16.45 -6.02
C PRO A 56 -2.97 16.89 -4.75
N GLU A 57 -3.70 17.36 -3.74
CA GLU A 57 -3.18 17.75 -2.42
C GLU A 57 -2.76 16.55 -1.55
N ARG A 58 -3.26 15.34 -1.86
CA ARG A 58 -3.03 14.10 -1.12
C ARG A 58 -2.06 13.14 -1.83
N ARG A 59 -1.22 13.67 -2.72
CA ARG A 59 -0.23 12.87 -3.48
C ARG A 59 0.92 12.31 -2.63
N ASN A 60 1.11 12.82 -1.41
CA ASN A 60 2.19 12.40 -0.51
C ASN A 60 1.73 11.41 0.57
N VAL A 61 0.59 10.75 0.38
CA VAL A 61 0.12 9.72 1.32
C VAL A 61 1.06 8.51 1.26
N ARG A 62 1.59 8.13 2.42
CA ARG A 62 2.36 6.89 2.58
C ARG A 62 1.44 5.77 3.04
N VAL A 63 1.53 4.61 2.40
CA VAL A 63 0.76 3.42 2.83
C VAL A 63 1.71 2.37 3.34
N PHE A 64 1.58 2.02 4.61
CA PHE A 64 2.37 1.02 5.29
C PHE A 64 1.63 -0.31 5.32
N PHE A 65 2.29 -1.36 4.86
CA PHE A 65 1.85 -2.75 5.01
C PHE A 65 2.57 -3.30 6.23
N VAL A 66 1.85 -3.51 7.32
CA VAL A 66 2.38 -3.97 8.59
C VAL A 66 2.10 -5.47 8.73
N ASN A 67 3.10 -6.23 9.17
CA ASN A 67 3.02 -7.69 9.30
C ASN A 67 2.56 -8.43 8.01
N PRO A 68 3.08 -8.08 6.81
CA PRO A 68 2.70 -8.80 5.61
C PRO A 68 3.17 -10.27 5.73
N PRO A 69 2.32 -11.26 5.38
CA PRO A 69 2.65 -12.68 5.50
C PRO A 69 3.69 -13.16 4.48
N THR A 70 4.05 -12.32 3.52
CA THR A 70 5.06 -12.58 2.49
C THR A 70 6.15 -11.53 2.56
N ARG A 71 7.35 -11.85 2.04
CA ARG A 71 8.39 -10.84 1.81
C ARG A 71 8.12 -10.05 0.54
N LEU A 72 8.65 -8.83 0.49
CA LEU A 72 8.55 -8.01 -0.71
C LEU A 72 9.33 -8.69 -1.83
N SER A 73 8.75 -8.73 -3.03
CA SER A 73 9.33 -9.44 -4.17
C SER A 73 9.28 -8.58 -5.42
N GLY A 74 10.11 -8.89 -6.42
CA GLY A 74 10.14 -8.17 -7.69
C GLY A 74 8.79 -8.05 -8.39
N LYS A 75 7.85 -8.97 -8.12
CA LYS A 75 6.48 -8.91 -8.64
C LYS A 75 5.68 -7.74 -8.06
N PHE A 76 5.77 -7.53 -6.75
CA PHE A 76 5.12 -6.40 -6.09
C PHE A 76 5.78 -5.07 -6.46
N LEU A 77 7.11 -5.05 -6.58
CA LEU A 77 7.85 -3.88 -7.07
C LEU A 77 7.45 -3.47 -8.50
N ALA A 78 7.22 -4.44 -9.38
CA ALA A 78 6.75 -4.18 -10.74
C ALA A 78 5.34 -3.58 -10.76
N ILE A 79 4.47 -4.00 -9.85
CA ILE A 79 3.12 -3.44 -9.70
C ILE A 79 3.19 -1.99 -9.25
N GLY A 80 3.96 -1.66 -8.20
CA GLY A 80 4.13 -0.27 -7.77
C GLY A 80 4.57 0.65 -8.91
N ARG A 81 5.62 0.25 -9.63
CA ARG A 81 6.15 1.02 -10.78
C ARG A 81 5.12 1.25 -11.88
N ARG A 82 4.26 0.27 -12.16
CA ARG A 82 3.17 0.41 -13.16
C ARG A 82 2.20 1.55 -12.81
N HIS A 83 2.02 1.83 -11.52
CA HIS A 83 1.15 2.91 -11.02
C HIS A 83 1.92 4.19 -10.66
N GLY A 84 3.20 4.29 -11.03
CA GLY A 84 4.03 5.47 -10.71
C GLY A 84 4.38 5.62 -9.23
N LEU A 85 4.35 4.52 -8.48
CA LEU A 85 4.63 4.48 -7.05
C LEU A 85 5.83 3.58 -6.74
N HIS A 86 6.53 3.91 -5.66
CA HIS A 86 7.61 3.10 -5.13
C HIS A 86 7.10 2.22 -3.99
N LEU A 87 7.46 0.94 -4.02
CA LEU A 87 7.20 0.00 -2.94
C LEU A 87 8.55 -0.45 -2.40
N SER A 88 8.81 -0.29 -1.10
CA SER A 88 10.09 -0.66 -0.47
C SER A 88 9.88 -1.31 0.89
N GLU A 89 10.90 -1.98 1.41
CA GLU A 89 10.89 -2.46 2.79
C GLU A 89 11.17 -1.27 3.73
N SER A 90 10.35 -1.12 4.76
CA SER A 90 10.48 -0.04 5.76
C SER A 90 10.99 -0.55 7.11
N GLY A 91 11.27 -1.86 7.22
CA GLY A 91 11.73 -2.52 8.45
C GLY A 91 11.43 -4.02 8.44
N PRO A 92 11.73 -4.73 9.54
CA PRO A 92 11.40 -6.15 9.67
C PRO A 92 9.89 -6.33 9.59
N ASN A 93 9.41 -7.02 8.55
CA ASN A 93 7.99 -7.25 8.30
C ASN A 93 7.16 -5.96 8.09
N ALA A 94 7.73 -4.98 7.38
CA ALA A 94 6.97 -3.80 6.95
C ALA A 94 7.33 -3.40 5.53
N TRP A 95 6.32 -3.10 4.72
CA TRP A 95 6.51 -2.44 3.42
C TRP A 95 5.93 -1.03 3.47
N VAL A 96 6.50 -0.13 2.69
CA VAL A 96 5.96 1.20 2.47
C VAL A 96 5.73 1.44 0.98
N LEU A 97 4.57 1.98 0.67
CA LEU A 97 4.20 2.55 -0.61
C LEU A 97 4.30 4.07 -0.50
N ALA A 98 5.04 4.70 -1.40
CA ALA A 98 5.16 6.16 -1.47
C ALA A 98 5.31 6.62 -2.93
N ALA A 99 5.06 7.90 -3.19
CA ALA A 99 5.44 8.51 -4.45
C ALA A 99 6.97 8.51 -4.62
N ASP A 100 7.46 8.37 -5.86
CA ASP A 100 8.91 8.31 -6.17
C ASP A 100 9.70 9.54 -5.65
N SER A 101 9.04 10.69 -5.48
CA SER A 101 9.65 11.91 -4.92
C SER A 101 10.06 11.76 -3.44
N ASP A 102 9.38 10.90 -2.68
CA ASP A 102 9.63 10.71 -1.24
C ASP A 102 10.63 9.57 -0.96
N ALA A 103 10.69 8.56 -1.83
CA ALA A 103 11.64 7.45 -1.70
C ALA A 103 13.11 7.91 -1.77
N SER A 104 13.38 8.99 -2.51
CA SER A 104 14.73 9.54 -2.69
C SER A 104 15.33 10.16 -1.41
N ASN A 105 14.50 10.50 -0.41
CA ASN A 105 14.96 11.07 0.86
C ASN A 105 15.24 10.02 1.95
N ALA A 106 14.62 8.83 1.87
CA ALA A 106 14.78 7.78 2.88
C ALA A 106 16.12 7.03 2.79
N SER A 107 16.83 7.13 1.66
CA SER A 107 18.14 6.49 1.46
C SER A 107 19.34 7.35 1.90
N ARG A 108 19.11 8.51 2.54
CA ARG A 108 20.15 9.46 2.97
C ARG A 108 20.21 9.70 4.48
N ALA A 109 19.40 9.02 5.27
CA ALA A 109 19.38 9.14 6.74
C ALA A 109 20.11 7.96 7.41
#